data_AF-A0A9W9WC53-F1
#
_entry.id   AF-A0A9W9WC53-F1
#
_cell.length_a   1.000
_cell.length_b   1.000
_cell.length_c   1.000
_cell.angle_alpha   90.00
_cell.angle_beta   90.00
_cell.angle_gamma   90.00
#
_symmetry.space_group_name_H-M   'P 1'
#
loop_
_entity.id
_entity.type
_entity.pdbx_description
1 polymer ?
#
loop_
_entity_poly.entity_id
_entity_poly.type
_entity_poly.pdbx_seq_one_letter_code
_entity_poly.pdbx_strand_id
1 'polypeptide(L)'
;MMRNSVAGFAVALGLSSSCLGAETKECKTDTSVNEDIATTLHVHNSEQLDSFEGCTTLNGHIVIESDYEGDFVLNEVTNFHGNISTVENGTAGLGLFELRDLNEIDHIHLLGLIGDVNLPKLESTGDIELVQMSANGSIDLSSLAEANDVSILTLGTQFCASQDCSIYGPDRTFPYIDVDLPLLEKTDYFEVAGTVKRSGIFSPKMKFLLILYSPRQGLRINIESTNDTLDFNAPKLHTLNGSFEAYGGLSSLSLGSLGNTTARTTLNTDTPLAFYSTIQTAQHFYVWGKLRRFVSHVPNPGIA
;
A
#
# COMPACT_ATOMS: atom_id res chain seq x y z
N MET A 1 -31.11 -38.38 -73.78
CA MET A 1 -30.92 -36.91 -73.73
C MET A 1 -30.39 -36.56 -72.34
N MET A 2 -29.23 -35.92 -72.30
CA MET A 2 -28.36 -35.74 -71.13
C MET A 2 -29.00 -34.92 -70.01
N ARG A 3 -28.87 -35.36 -68.76
CA ARG A 3 -29.11 -34.58 -67.54
C ARG A 3 -27.76 -34.19 -66.94
N ASN A 4 -27.48 -32.89 -66.88
CA ASN A 4 -26.29 -32.32 -66.25
C ASN A 4 -26.43 -32.35 -64.73
N SER A 5 -25.43 -32.91 -64.04
CA SER A 5 -25.19 -32.69 -62.61
C SER A 5 -24.31 -31.47 -62.44
N VAL A 6 -24.78 -30.48 -61.68
CA VAL A 6 -23.99 -29.32 -61.23
C VAL A 6 -23.52 -29.62 -59.81
N ALA A 7 -22.21 -29.83 -59.63
CA ALA A 7 -21.57 -29.92 -58.33
C ALA A 7 -21.24 -28.52 -57.83
N GLY A 8 -21.84 -28.11 -56.71
CA GLY A 8 -21.49 -26.88 -56.00
C GLY A 8 -20.30 -27.10 -55.08
N PHE A 9 -19.19 -26.43 -55.34
CA PHE A 9 -18.07 -26.30 -54.41
C PHE A 9 -18.39 -25.16 -53.44
N ALA A 10 -18.66 -25.49 -52.17
CA ALA A 10 -18.67 -24.51 -51.09
C ALA A 10 -17.24 -24.35 -50.57
N VAL A 11 -16.62 -23.20 -50.83
CA VAL A 11 -15.33 -22.81 -50.25
C VAL A 11 -15.61 -22.12 -48.92
N ALA A 12 -15.31 -22.80 -47.81
CA ALA A 12 -15.30 -22.20 -46.48
C ALA A 12 -13.99 -21.44 -46.29
N LEU A 13 -14.04 -20.11 -46.35
CA LEU A 13 -12.94 -19.23 -45.95
C LEU A 13 -12.88 -19.19 -44.42
N GLY A 14 -11.98 -19.98 -43.84
CA GLY A 14 -11.63 -19.87 -42.43
C GLY A 14 -10.91 -18.55 -42.17
N LEU A 15 -11.57 -17.63 -41.48
CA LEU A 15 -10.93 -16.48 -40.86
C LEU A 15 -10.05 -17.00 -39.73
N SER A 16 -8.75 -17.09 -39.98
CA SER A 16 -7.74 -17.26 -38.94
C SER A 16 -7.77 -16.02 -38.07
N SER A 17 -8.48 -16.09 -36.95
CA SER A 17 -8.35 -15.15 -35.84
C SER A 17 -6.90 -15.21 -35.35
N SER A 18 -6.09 -14.27 -35.82
CA SER A 18 -4.78 -14.02 -35.23
C SER A 18 -5.01 -13.66 -33.77
N CYS A 19 -4.71 -14.58 -32.86
CA CYS A 19 -4.52 -14.23 -31.46
C CYS A 19 -3.40 -13.18 -31.45
N LEU A 20 -3.80 -11.91 -31.32
CA LEU A 20 -2.92 -10.83 -30.91
C LEU A 20 -2.51 -11.15 -29.48
N GLY A 21 -1.53 -12.05 -29.33
CA GLY A 21 -0.79 -12.15 -28.08
C GLY A 21 -0.14 -10.78 -27.90
N ALA A 22 -0.46 -10.12 -26.78
CA ALA A 22 0.25 -8.91 -26.40
C ALA A 22 1.74 -9.23 -26.41
N GLU A 23 2.50 -8.60 -27.30
CA GLU A 23 3.94 -8.77 -27.32
C GLU A 23 4.48 -8.17 -26.02
N THR A 24 4.97 -9.03 -25.12
CA THR A 24 5.65 -8.60 -23.91
C THR A 24 7.02 -8.05 -24.30
N LYS A 25 7.21 -6.74 -24.21
CA LYS A 25 8.52 -6.11 -24.43
C LYS A 25 9.26 -6.04 -23.10
N GLU A 26 10.34 -6.80 -23.01
CA GLU A 26 11.21 -6.84 -21.85
C GLU A 26 12.34 -5.80 -21.99
N CYS A 27 12.55 -5.03 -20.92
CA CYS A 27 13.56 -4.00 -20.83
C CYS A 27 14.40 -4.20 -19.57
N LYS A 28 15.62 -3.66 -19.61
CA LYS A 28 16.55 -3.70 -18.47
C LYS A 28 16.96 -2.27 -18.15
N THR A 29 17.17 -2.00 -16.87
CA THR A 29 17.69 -0.69 -16.40
C THR A 29 19.17 -0.48 -16.76
N ASP A 30 19.85 -1.49 -17.32
CA ASP A 30 21.27 -1.41 -17.66
C ASP A 30 21.56 -0.87 -19.07
N THR A 31 22.72 -0.22 -19.19
CA THR A 31 23.43 0.02 -20.46
C THR A 31 24.82 -0.65 -20.51
N SER A 32 25.27 -1.23 -19.40
CA SER A 32 26.54 -1.91 -19.23
C SER A 32 26.48 -3.38 -19.69
N VAL A 33 27.63 -3.92 -20.11
CA VAL A 33 27.74 -5.23 -20.77
C VAL A 33 27.99 -6.36 -19.77
N ASN A 34 28.00 -6.08 -18.46
CA ASN A 34 28.34 -7.08 -17.44
C ASN A 34 27.08 -7.69 -16.82
N GLU A 35 26.73 -8.89 -17.28
CA GLU A 35 25.46 -9.61 -17.00
C GLU A 35 25.22 -10.06 -15.54
N ASP A 36 26.15 -9.83 -14.60
CA ASP A 36 26.16 -10.53 -13.29
C ASP A 36 25.79 -9.69 -12.05
N ILE A 37 25.42 -8.41 -12.18
CA ILE A 37 25.00 -7.58 -11.04
C ILE A 37 23.64 -6.98 -11.37
N ALA A 38 22.66 -7.11 -10.45
CA ALA A 38 21.39 -6.42 -10.57
C ALA A 38 21.67 -4.91 -10.72
N THR A 39 21.31 -4.34 -11.87
CA THR A 39 21.75 -3.01 -12.27
C THR A 39 20.80 -1.96 -11.75
N THR A 40 21.37 -0.90 -11.19
CA THR A 40 20.65 0.24 -10.68
C THR A 40 20.77 1.41 -11.65
N LEU A 41 19.64 1.86 -12.20
CA LEU A 41 19.56 3.11 -12.92
C LEU A 41 19.33 4.25 -11.92
N HIS A 42 20.20 5.26 -11.97
CA HIS A 42 20.04 6.49 -11.21
C HIS A 42 19.37 7.54 -12.11
N VAL A 43 18.21 8.04 -11.69
CA VAL A 43 17.42 9.03 -12.45
C VAL A 43 17.40 10.38 -11.73
N HIS A 44 17.67 11.42 -12.50
CA HIS A 44 17.69 12.83 -12.12
C HIS A 44 16.58 13.64 -12.80
N ASN A 45 15.89 13.08 -13.81
CA ASN A 45 14.75 13.70 -14.47
C ASN A 45 13.89 12.67 -15.24
N SER A 46 12.71 13.10 -15.69
CA SER A 46 11.75 12.25 -16.40
C SER A 46 12.22 11.78 -17.78
N GLU A 47 13.05 12.55 -18.49
CA GLU A 47 13.53 12.18 -19.84
C GLU A 47 14.36 10.89 -19.84
N GLN A 48 15.02 10.57 -18.71
CA GLN A 48 15.74 9.30 -18.56
C GLN A 48 14.81 8.07 -18.59
N LEU A 49 13.52 8.26 -18.29
CA LEU A 49 12.51 7.20 -18.33
C LEU A 49 11.98 6.94 -19.75
N ASP A 50 12.18 7.86 -20.69
CA ASP A 50 11.74 7.71 -22.09
C ASP A 50 12.36 6.48 -22.78
N SER A 51 13.52 6.03 -22.28
CA SER A 51 14.16 4.80 -22.73
C SER A 51 13.32 3.53 -22.48
N PHE A 52 12.29 3.61 -21.63
CA PHE A 52 11.38 2.53 -21.29
C PHE A 52 10.02 2.59 -22.00
N GLU A 53 9.85 3.47 -23.00
CA GLU A 53 8.63 3.51 -23.81
C GLU A 53 8.40 2.15 -24.52
N GLY A 54 7.17 1.62 -24.46
CA GLY A 54 6.81 0.31 -24.97
C GLY A 54 7.08 -0.85 -24.01
N CYS A 55 7.81 -0.65 -22.91
CA CYS A 55 8.24 -1.75 -22.04
C CYS A 55 7.09 -2.24 -21.16
N THR A 56 6.78 -3.53 -21.25
CA THR A 56 5.75 -4.17 -20.40
C THR A 56 6.35 -4.84 -19.18
N THR A 57 7.61 -5.27 -19.28
CA THR A 57 8.37 -5.88 -18.19
C THR A 57 9.70 -5.15 -18.04
N LEU A 58 9.99 -4.68 -16.83
CA LEU A 58 11.25 -4.00 -16.51
C LEU A 58 12.04 -4.80 -15.48
N ASN A 59 13.31 -5.06 -15.76
CA ASN A 59 14.22 -5.77 -14.85
C ASN A 59 15.32 -4.83 -14.35
N GLY A 60 15.58 -4.87 -13.05
CA GLY A 60 16.62 -4.11 -12.38
C GLY A 60 16.05 -3.11 -11.37
N HIS A 61 16.88 -2.18 -10.90
CA HIS A 61 16.48 -1.20 -9.88
C HIS A 61 16.50 0.22 -10.45
N ILE A 62 15.63 1.09 -9.93
CA ILE A 62 15.65 2.52 -10.18
C ILE A 62 15.83 3.26 -8.86
N VAL A 63 16.83 4.12 -8.80
CA VAL A 63 17.04 5.08 -7.71
C VAL A 63 16.74 6.48 -8.21
N ILE A 64 15.75 7.13 -7.59
CA ILE A 64 15.37 8.51 -7.84
C ILE A 64 16.27 9.41 -6.98
N GLU A 65 17.09 10.20 -7.64
CA GLU A 65 18.10 11.04 -7.03
C GLU A 65 17.51 12.28 -6.35
N SER A 66 18.28 12.86 -5.41
CA SER A 66 17.83 14.00 -4.59
C SER A 66 17.49 15.27 -5.39
N ASP A 67 18.03 15.39 -6.60
CA ASP A 67 17.85 16.50 -7.53
C ASP A 67 16.80 16.21 -8.62
N TYR A 68 16.08 15.07 -8.52
CA TYR A 68 14.95 14.79 -9.41
C TYR A 68 13.82 15.80 -9.20
N GLU A 69 13.39 16.43 -10.29
CA GLU A 69 12.24 17.33 -10.32
C GLU A 69 11.20 16.86 -11.34
N GLY A 70 9.93 16.89 -10.93
CA GLY A 70 8.78 16.59 -11.80
C GLY A 70 8.13 15.25 -11.49
N ASP A 71 7.44 14.72 -12.49
CA ASP A 71 6.61 13.52 -12.37
C ASP A 71 7.38 12.27 -12.81
N PHE A 72 7.27 11.20 -12.04
CA PHE A 72 7.81 9.88 -12.36
C PHE A 72 6.70 9.02 -12.95
N VAL A 73 6.75 8.74 -14.26
CA VAL A 73 5.67 8.03 -14.98
C VAL A 73 6.24 6.86 -15.78
N LEU A 74 5.74 5.64 -15.52
CA LEU A 74 6.05 4.42 -16.28
C LEU A 74 4.77 3.60 -16.54
N ASN A 75 3.84 4.20 -17.27
CA ASN A 75 2.47 3.68 -17.36
C ASN A 75 2.30 2.38 -18.13
N GLU A 76 3.21 2.02 -19.02
CA GLU A 76 3.11 0.79 -19.83
C GLU A 76 3.72 -0.44 -19.14
N VAL A 77 4.47 -0.21 -18.05
CA VAL A 77 5.13 -1.28 -17.28
C VAL A 77 4.07 -2.01 -16.46
N THR A 78 3.89 -3.29 -16.77
CA THR A 78 2.95 -4.18 -16.08
C THR A 78 3.61 -5.04 -15.01
N ASN A 79 4.89 -5.37 -15.17
CA ASN A 79 5.67 -6.15 -14.23
C ASN A 79 7.04 -5.51 -14.03
N PHE A 80 7.45 -5.34 -12.78
CA PHE A 80 8.74 -4.75 -12.44
C PHE A 80 9.51 -5.71 -11.54
N HIS A 81 10.53 -6.37 -12.09
CA HIS A 81 11.42 -7.27 -11.34
C HIS A 81 12.58 -6.46 -10.76
N GLY A 82 12.33 -5.88 -9.58
CA GLY A 82 13.27 -5.11 -8.80
C GLY A 82 12.59 -3.99 -8.02
N ASN A 83 13.36 -2.93 -7.74
CA ASN A 83 12.98 -1.93 -6.74
C ASN A 83 12.94 -0.54 -7.36
N ILE A 84 11.98 0.27 -6.92
CA ILE A 84 12.01 1.72 -7.15
C ILE A 84 12.15 2.39 -5.79
N SER A 85 13.22 3.15 -5.62
CA SER A 85 13.45 3.88 -4.37
C SER A 85 13.94 5.29 -4.59
N THR A 86 13.70 6.17 -3.64
CA THR A 86 14.43 7.44 -3.56
C THR A 86 15.75 7.23 -2.80
N VAL A 87 16.68 8.18 -2.90
CA VAL A 87 17.85 8.21 -1.99
C VAL A 87 17.45 8.32 -0.51
N GLU A 88 18.37 8.05 0.41
CA GLU A 88 18.11 7.96 1.87
C GLU A 88 17.43 9.20 2.48
N ASN A 89 17.72 10.39 1.96
CA ASN A 89 17.11 11.64 2.43
C ASN A 89 15.82 12.02 1.68
N GLY A 90 15.37 11.16 0.76
CA GLY A 90 14.27 11.42 -0.16
C GLY A 90 14.59 12.42 -1.26
N THR A 91 13.56 12.74 -2.04
CA THR A 91 13.57 13.81 -3.04
C THR A 91 12.37 14.71 -2.83
N ALA A 92 12.61 16.01 -2.66
CA ALA A 92 11.55 16.99 -2.46
C ALA A 92 10.90 17.44 -3.78
N GLY A 93 11.51 17.11 -4.92
CA GLY A 93 11.05 17.50 -6.25
C GLY A 93 10.14 16.48 -6.92
N LEU A 94 9.92 15.32 -6.30
CA LEU A 94 9.07 14.26 -6.84
C LEU A 94 7.58 14.61 -6.67
N GLY A 95 6.99 15.06 -7.77
CA GLY A 95 5.58 15.40 -7.92
C GLY A 95 4.70 14.15 -7.93
N LEU A 96 4.09 13.86 -9.08
CA LEU A 96 3.30 12.65 -9.28
C LEU A 96 4.21 11.41 -9.42
N PHE A 97 3.89 10.32 -8.74
CA PHE A 97 4.47 9.00 -8.99
C PHE A 97 3.38 8.08 -9.55
N GLU A 98 3.49 7.69 -10.82
CA GLU A 98 2.44 6.96 -11.52
C GLU A 98 2.97 5.76 -12.33
N LEU A 99 2.45 4.57 -12.00
CA LEU A 99 2.64 3.36 -12.78
C LEU A 99 1.29 2.67 -12.97
N ARG A 100 0.47 3.23 -13.87
CA ARG A 100 -0.96 2.91 -13.98
C ARG A 100 -1.26 1.47 -14.36
N ASP A 101 -0.41 0.82 -15.15
CA ASP A 101 -0.61 -0.57 -15.59
C ASP A 101 0.20 -1.59 -14.78
N LEU A 102 0.92 -1.15 -13.75
CA LEU A 102 1.74 -2.03 -12.90
C LEU A 102 0.86 -2.97 -12.08
N ASN A 103 1.10 -4.28 -12.20
CA ASN A 103 0.43 -5.32 -11.44
C ASN A 103 1.31 -5.86 -10.30
N GLU A 104 2.62 -5.95 -10.52
CA GLU A 104 3.57 -6.53 -9.57
C GLU A 104 4.93 -5.80 -9.58
N ILE A 105 5.49 -5.58 -8.39
CA ILE A 105 6.84 -5.05 -8.17
C ILE A 105 7.43 -5.60 -6.87
N ASP A 106 8.75 -5.84 -6.82
CA ASP A 106 9.38 -6.35 -5.61
C ASP A 106 9.27 -5.33 -4.46
N HIS A 107 9.74 -4.10 -4.63
CA HIS A 107 9.69 -3.09 -3.57
C HIS A 107 9.54 -1.65 -4.08
N ILE A 108 8.77 -0.83 -3.34
CA ILE A 108 8.63 0.62 -3.53
C ILE A 108 9.03 1.33 -2.24
N HIS A 109 10.04 2.19 -2.28
CA HIS A 109 10.45 3.00 -1.14
C HIS A 109 10.65 4.46 -1.52
N LEU A 110 9.61 5.27 -1.33
CA LEU A 110 9.55 6.66 -1.76
C LEU A 110 9.52 7.61 -0.58
N LEU A 111 10.61 8.33 -0.40
CA LEU A 111 10.76 9.36 0.62
C LEU A 111 10.70 10.74 -0.01
N GLY A 112 9.98 11.66 0.62
CA GLY A 112 9.96 13.05 0.20
C GLY A 112 8.82 13.43 -0.76
N LEU A 113 7.84 12.56 -0.96
CA LEU A 113 6.75 12.74 -1.94
C LEU A 113 5.98 14.04 -1.73
N ILE A 114 5.88 14.88 -2.76
CA ILE A 114 5.07 16.11 -2.70
C ILE A 114 3.77 16.03 -3.51
N GLY A 115 3.60 15.02 -4.35
CA GLY A 115 2.36 14.80 -5.12
C GLY A 115 1.65 13.49 -4.81
N ASP A 116 0.82 13.07 -5.76
CA ASP A 116 0.01 11.86 -5.69
C ASP A 116 0.84 10.61 -6.01
N VAL A 117 0.42 9.47 -5.45
CA VAL A 117 0.94 8.13 -5.79
C VAL A 117 -0.20 7.34 -6.43
N ASN A 118 -0.06 7.04 -7.72
CA ASN A 118 -1.09 6.38 -8.52
C ASN A 118 -0.62 4.99 -8.97
N LEU A 119 -1.07 3.97 -8.24
CA LEU A 119 -0.79 2.55 -8.49
C LEU A 119 -2.10 1.74 -8.52
N PRO A 120 -3.10 2.16 -9.32
CA PRO A 120 -4.47 1.64 -9.24
C PRO A 120 -4.61 0.15 -9.58
N LYS A 121 -3.65 -0.43 -10.28
CA LYS A 121 -3.64 -1.86 -10.68
C LYS A 121 -2.62 -2.71 -9.93
N LEU A 122 -1.84 -2.13 -9.02
CA LEU A 122 -0.85 -2.90 -8.28
C LEU A 122 -1.58 -3.93 -7.42
N GLU A 123 -1.41 -5.22 -7.71
CA GLU A 123 -2.08 -6.32 -7.02
C GLU A 123 -1.19 -6.93 -5.92
N SER A 124 0.12 -7.02 -6.20
CA SER A 124 1.09 -7.69 -5.34
C SER A 124 2.41 -6.92 -5.25
N THR A 125 3.01 -6.88 -4.07
CA THR A 125 4.36 -6.34 -3.87
C THR A 125 5.05 -6.97 -2.66
N GLY A 126 6.36 -6.81 -2.53
CA GLY A 126 7.07 -7.04 -1.28
C GLY A 126 6.79 -5.91 -0.31
N ASP A 127 7.55 -4.83 -0.37
CA ASP A 127 7.43 -3.73 0.60
C ASP A 127 7.02 -2.42 -0.06
N ILE A 128 6.09 -1.70 0.56
CA ILE A 128 5.75 -0.31 0.23
C ILE A 128 6.08 0.57 1.43
N GLU A 129 6.99 1.52 1.24
CA GLU A 129 7.24 2.61 2.18
C GLU A 129 7.05 3.96 1.47
N LEU A 130 6.04 4.73 1.88
CA LEU A 130 5.71 6.02 1.31
C LEU A 130 5.77 7.08 2.41
N VAL A 131 6.64 8.09 2.25
CA VAL A 131 6.76 9.24 3.15
C VAL A 131 6.38 10.52 2.41
N GLN A 132 5.16 10.99 2.65
CA GLN A 132 4.61 12.21 2.04
C GLN A 132 5.00 13.48 2.81
N MET A 133 5.46 14.49 2.07
CA MET A 133 5.77 15.83 2.58
C MET A 133 4.62 16.83 2.38
N SER A 134 3.77 16.62 1.38
CA SER A 134 2.72 17.59 1.03
C SER A 134 1.37 17.27 1.68
N ALA A 135 0.60 18.32 1.96
CA ALA A 135 -0.68 18.20 2.67
C ALA A 135 -1.86 17.74 1.83
N ASN A 136 -1.64 17.58 0.52
CA ASN A 136 -2.70 17.35 -0.46
C ASN A 136 -2.42 16.13 -1.34
N GLY A 137 -1.39 15.34 -1.05
CA GLY A 137 -1.13 14.11 -1.78
C GLY A 137 -2.19 13.03 -1.48
N SER A 138 -2.54 12.27 -2.50
CA SER A 138 -3.39 11.09 -2.41
C SER A 138 -2.61 9.84 -2.79
N ILE A 139 -3.01 8.69 -2.24
CA ILE A 139 -2.38 7.40 -2.53
C ILE A 139 -3.46 6.46 -3.03
N ASP A 140 -3.39 6.09 -4.30
CA ASP A 140 -4.24 5.08 -4.93
C ASP A 140 -3.49 3.74 -5.00
N LEU A 141 -3.86 2.85 -4.09
CA LEU A 141 -3.44 1.45 -4.02
C LEU A 141 -4.69 0.55 -4.05
N SER A 142 -5.72 0.96 -4.80
CA SER A 142 -7.06 0.36 -4.73
C SER A 142 -7.11 -1.14 -5.09
N SER A 143 -6.19 -1.61 -5.92
CA SER A 143 -6.06 -3.03 -6.29
C SER A 143 -5.12 -3.84 -5.41
N LEU A 144 -4.39 -3.22 -4.47
CA LEU A 144 -3.38 -3.91 -3.69
C LEU A 144 -4.04 -4.98 -2.81
N ALA A 145 -3.74 -6.23 -3.13
CA ALA A 145 -4.30 -7.40 -2.45
C ALA A 145 -3.27 -8.06 -1.54
N GLU A 146 -2.01 -8.10 -1.95
CA GLU A 146 -0.92 -8.75 -1.23
C GLU A 146 0.29 -7.81 -1.11
N ALA A 147 0.81 -7.66 0.11
CA ALA A 147 2.08 -7.02 0.40
C ALA A 147 2.77 -7.78 1.54
N ASN A 148 4.09 -7.69 1.68
CA ASN A 148 4.75 -8.05 2.94
C ASN A 148 4.55 -6.88 3.92
N ASP A 149 5.15 -5.72 3.65
CA ASP A 149 5.08 -4.55 4.52
C ASP A 149 4.44 -3.36 3.79
N VAL A 150 3.51 -2.68 4.45
CA VAL A 150 2.92 -1.41 3.97
C VAL A 150 3.08 -0.35 5.04
N SER A 151 3.87 0.67 4.75
CA SER A 151 4.14 1.81 5.61
C SER A 151 3.80 3.10 4.87
N ILE A 152 2.78 3.81 5.35
CA ILE A 152 2.35 5.09 4.80
C ILE A 152 2.47 6.15 5.89
N LEU A 153 3.40 7.09 5.68
CA LEU A 153 3.83 8.06 6.66
C LEU A 153 3.72 9.48 6.10
N THR A 154 3.43 10.45 6.95
CA THR A 154 3.61 11.88 6.64
C THR A 154 4.79 12.48 7.38
N LEU A 155 5.46 13.44 6.75
CA LEU A 155 6.51 14.23 7.40
C LEU A 155 6.02 14.86 8.70
N GLY A 156 6.87 14.76 9.71
CA GLY A 156 6.61 15.25 11.06
C GLY A 156 6.19 14.16 12.04
N THR A 157 5.96 12.92 11.59
CA THR A 157 5.82 11.79 12.51
C THR A 157 7.17 11.17 12.85
N GLN A 158 8.05 11.86 13.60
CA GLN A 158 9.05 11.08 14.34
C GLN A 158 8.31 10.30 15.42
N PHE A 159 8.48 8.98 15.36
CA PHE A 159 7.93 8.03 16.31
C PHE A 159 8.34 8.39 17.72
N CYS A 160 7.33 8.72 18.50
CA CYS A 160 7.54 9.22 19.82
C CYS A 160 6.51 8.50 20.70
N ALA A 161 6.91 7.34 21.22
CA ALA A 161 6.06 6.43 22.01
C ALA A 161 5.83 6.93 23.46
N SER A 162 6.09 8.21 23.72
CA SER A 162 5.99 8.86 25.02
C SER A 162 4.78 9.79 25.04
N GLN A 163 4.09 9.88 26.18
CA GLN A 163 3.00 10.85 26.39
C GLN A 163 3.46 12.32 26.29
N ASP A 164 4.77 12.57 26.31
CA ASP A 164 5.39 13.91 26.31
C ASP A 164 6.03 14.27 24.96
N CYS A 165 5.47 13.79 23.85
CA CYS A 165 5.98 14.09 22.52
C CYS A 165 5.56 15.48 22.03
N SER A 166 5.96 16.50 22.80
CA SER A 166 5.94 17.91 22.46
C SER A 166 7.09 18.32 21.51
N ILE A 167 7.68 17.36 20.78
CA ILE A 167 8.83 17.60 19.90
C ILE A 167 8.48 18.55 18.75
N TYR A 168 7.19 18.64 18.40
CA TYR A 168 6.72 19.55 17.37
C TYR A 168 5.94 20.69 18.03
N GLY A 169 6.48 21.90 17.87
CA GLY A 169 5.85 23.13 18.37
C GLY A 169 4.42 23.31 17.83
N PRO A 170 3.61 24.16 18.48
CA PRO A 170 2.16 24.27 18.29
C PRO A 170 1.70 24.71 16.89
N ASP A 171 2.63 25.09 16.00
CA ASP A 171 2.36 25.81 14.76
C ASP A 171 2.57 24.97 13.48
N ARG A 172 2.74 23.64 13.58
CA ARG A 172 2.87 22.80 12.37
C ARG A 172 1.52 22.25 11.93
N THR A 173 1.12 22.61 10.71
CA THR A 173 0.10 21.91 9.94
C THR A 173 0.73 20.68 9.34
N PHE A 174 0.26 19.51 9.75
CA PHE A 174 0.74 18.26 9.20
C PHE A 174 -0.02 17.90 7.94
N PRO A 175 0.64 17.21 7.01
CA PRO A 175 -0.01 16.83 5.78
C PRO A 175 -1.08 15.76 6.05
N TYR A 176 -2.21 15.85 5.33
CA TYR A 176 -3.29 14.86 5.44
C TYR A 176 -3.03 13.70 4.50
N ILE A 177 -3.24 12.47 4.96
CA ILE A 177 -3.25 11.27 4.10
C ILE A 177 -4.68 10.79 3.92
N ASP A 178 -5.04 10.52 2.66
CA ASP A 178 -6.19 9.69 2.29
C ASP A 178 -5.67 8.34 1.81
N VAL A 179 -5.93 7.29 2.58
CA VAL A 179 -5.51 5.92 2.26
C VAL A 179 -6.76 5.08 2.12
N ASP A 180 -6.97 4.49 0.94
CA ASP A 180 -7.98 3.47 0.72
C ASP A 180 -7.33 2.19 0.21
N LEU A 181 -7.53 1.09 0.95
CA LEU A 181 -6.98 -0.23 0.66
C LEU A 181 -8.09 -1.29 0.72
N PRO A 182 -9.14 -1.19 -0.13
CA PRO A 182 -10.38 -1.95 0.01
C PRO A 182 -10.22 -3.43 -0.35
N LEU A 183 -9.12 -3.77 -1.04
CA LEU A 183 -8.78 -5.11 -1.49
C LEU A 183 -7.62 -5.73 -0.72
N LEU A 184 -6.93 -5.01 0.17
CA LEU A 184 -5.78 -5.55 0.89
C LEU A 184 -6.21 -6.75 1.74
N GLU A 185 -5.81 -7.94 1.31
CA GLU A 185 -6.17 -9.21 1.91
C GLU A 185 -5.06 -9.74 2.80
N LYS A 186 -3.79 -9.45 2.50
CA LYS A 186 -2.64 -10.01 3.24
C LYS A 186 -1.52 -8.99 3.38
N THR A 187 -0.98 -8.92 4.58
CA THR A 187 0.22 -8.17 4.95
C THR A 187 0.83 -8.76 6.22
N ASP A 188 2.14 -8.68 6.35
CA ASP A 188 2.88 -9.03 7.57
C ASP A 188 2.92 -7.84 8.53
N TYR A 189 3.17 -6.64 8.00
CA TYR A 189 3.16 -5.39 8.77
C TYR A 189 2.40 -4.28 8.04
N PHE A 190 1.45 -3.68 8.73
CA PHE A 190 0.71 -2.53 8.25
C PHE A 190 0.89 -1.33 9.19
N GLU A 191 1.37 -0.22 8.65
CA GLU A 191 1.52 1.04 9.37
C GLU A 191 0.94 2.23 8.60
N VAL A 192 0.12 2.99 9.31
CA VAL A 192 -0.28 4.34 8.91
C VAL A 192 0.05 5.28 10.05
N ALA A 193 0.89 6.28 9.77
CA ALA A 193 1.21 7.32 10.73
C ALA A 193 1.12 8.72 10.12
N GLY A 194 0.45 9.64 10.80
CA GLY A 194 0.29 10.99 10.29
C GLY A 194 -0.95 11.72 10.74
N THR A 195 -1.28 12.78 10.02
CA THR A 195 -2.60 13.40 10.09
C THR A 195 -3.47 12.78 8.99
N VAL A 196 -4.71 12.41 9.31
CA VAL A 196 -5.66 11.82 8.34
C VAL A 196 -6.83 12.75 8.07
N LYS A 197 -7.36 12.69 6.85
CA LYS A 197 -8.53 13.48 6.49
C LYS A 197 -9.78 12.87 7.15
N ARG A 198 -10.60 13.74 7.76
CA ARG A 198 -11.80 13.50 8.60
C ARG A 198 -12.84 12.44 8.13
N SER A 199 -12.70 11.86 6.95
CA SER A 199 -13.72 11.01 6.31
C SER A 199 -13.21 9.68 5.74
N GLY A 200 -11.93 9.35 5.92
CA GLY A 200 -11.40 8.07 5.45
C GLY A 200 -11.90 6.93 6.33
N ILE A 201 -12.92 6.19 5.89
CA ILE A 201 -13.21 4.87 6.47
C ILE A 201 -12.13 3.94 5.93
N PHE A 202 -11.10 3.70 6.74
CA PHE A 202 -10.10 2.73 6.37
C PHE A 202 -10.63 1.32 6.62
N SER A 203 -10.94 0.58 5.55
CA SER A 203 -11.57 -0.74 5.62
C SER A 203 -10.84 -1.86 4.87
N PRO A 204 -9.63 -2.22 5.30
CA PRO A 204 -8.89 -3.28 4.65
C PRO A 204 -9.48 -4.65 5.02
N LYS A 205 -9.30 -5.62 4.14
CA LYS A 205 -9.76 -7.01 4.31
C LYS A 205 -8.64 -7.93 4.79
N MET A 206 -7.85 -7.48 5.76
CA MET A 206 -6.56 -8.11 6.06
C MET A 206 -6.66 -9.49 6.73
N LYS A 207 -5.70 -10.34 6.40
CA LYS A 207 -5.31 -11.59 7.06
C LYS A 207 -3.79 -11.57 7.19
N PHE A 208 -3.29 -11.57 8.42
CA PHE A 208 -1.85 -11.66 8.66
C PHE A 208 -1.38 -13.12 8.52
N LEU A 209 -0.34 -13.33 7.73
CA LEU A 209 0.32 -14.64 7.64
C LEU A 209 1.31 -14.81 8.80
N LEU A 210 1.42 -16.04 9.29
CA LEU A 210 2.38 -16.38 10.35
C LEU A 210 3.74 -16.64 9.70
N ILE A 211 4.57 -15.62 9.53
CA ILE A 211 5.97 -15.82 9.15
C ILE A 211 6.82 -15.82 10.41
N LEU A 212 7.36 -16.96 10.81
CA LEU A 212 8.10 -17.11 12.08
C LEU A 212 9.41 -16.30 12.17
N TYR A 213 9.76 -15.53 11.12
CA TYR A 213 11.06 -14.89 10.96
C TYR A 213 11.03 -13.38 10.66
N SER A 214 9.86 -12.73 10.48
CA SER A 214 9.84 -11.26 10.36
C SER A 214 9.85 -10.62 11.76
N PRO A 215 10.81 -9.71 12.05
CA PRO A 215 10.83 -8.98 13.32
C PRO A 215 9.70 -7.96 13.45
N ARG A 216 9.03 -7.63 12.34
CA ARG A 216 7.92 -6.67 12.29
C ARG A 216 6.68 -7.41 11.79
N GLN A 217 5.83 -7.80 12.73
CA GLN A 217 4.49 -8.29 12.42
C GLN A 217 3.51 -7.46 13.22
N GLY A 218 2.46 -6.97 12.55
CA GLY A 218 1.42 -6.28 13.27
C GLY A 218 0.70 -5.21 12.50
N LEU A 219 -0.17 -4.54 13.25
CA LEU A 219 -0.97 -3.42 12.80
C LEU A 219 -0.61 -2.21 13.67
N ARG A 220 -0.15 -1.13 13.04
CA ARG A 220 0.19 0.12 13.71
C ARG A 220 -0.56 1.30 13.11
N ILE A 221 -1.26 2.02 13.97
CA ILE A 221 -2.02 3.21 13.61
C ILE A 221 -1.52 4.32 14.53
N ASN A 222 -0.91 5.36 14.00
CA ASN A 222 -0.39 6.44 14.80
C ASN A 222 -0.85 7.78 14.25
N ILE A 223 -2.03 8.22 14.71
CA ILE A 223 -2.67 9.42 14.19
C ILE A 223 -2.35 10.58 15.10
N GLU A 224 -1.83 11.66 14.54
CA GLU A 224 -1.58 12.85 15.32
C GLU A 224 -2.89 13.46 15.86
N SER A 225 -2.88 13.83 17.14
CA SER A 225 -4.05 14.37 17.82
C SER A 225 -4.33 15.81 17.36
N THR A 226 -5.07 15.96 16.27
CA THR A 226 -5.61 17.25 15.80
C THR A 226 -7.10 17.37 16.14
N ASN A 227 -7.79 18.37 15.59
CA ASN A 227 -9.26 18.45 15.67
C ASN A 227 -9.95 17.36 14.81
N ASP A 228 -9.20 16.74 13.90
CA ASP A 228 -9.66 15.65 13.07
C ASP A 228 -9.31 14.31 13.71
N THR A 229 -10.17 13.32 13.50
CA THR A 229 -9.99 11.97 14.05
C THR A 229 -10.15 10.92 12.97
N LEU A 230 -9.46 9.79 13.13
CA LEU A 230 -9.60 8.63 12.27
C LEU A 230 -10.71 7.70 12.78
N ASP A 231 -11.51 7.17 11.86
CA ASP A 231 -12.38 6.02 12.09
C ASP A 231 -11.79 4.81 11.36
N PHE A 232 -11.12 3.93 12.11
CA PHE A 232 -10.53 2.70 11.57
C PHE A 232 -11.51 1.54 11.68
N ASN A 233 -11.72 0.79 10.59
CA ASN A 233 -12.64 -0.34 10.58
C ASN A 233 -12.08 -1.51 9.78
N ALA A 234 -11.60 -2.57 10.42
CA ALA A 234 -11.20 -3.80 9.74
C ALA A 234 -12.23 -4.92 10.00
N PRO A 235 -13.41 -4.91 9.34
CA PRO A 235 -14.51 -5.80 9.67
C PRO A 235 -14.23 -7.26 9.29
N LYS A 236 -13.27 -7.51 8.40
CA LYS A 236 -12.87 -8.87 7.96
C LYS A 236 -11.53 -9.32 8.52
N LEU A 237 -10.93 -8.56 9.44
CA LEU A 237 -9.69 -8.96 10.09
C LEU A 237 -9.97 -10.17 10.98
N HIS A 238 -9.49 -11.35 10.58
CA HIS A 238 -9.71 -12.62 11.31
C HIS A 238 -8.52 -13.06 12.15
N THR A 239 -7.31 -12.65 11.76
CA THR A 239 -6.06 -13.04 12.39
C THR A 239 -5.18 -11.82 12.49
N LEU A 240 -4.63 -11.60 13.68
CA LEU A 240 -3.61 -10.57 13.93
C LEU A 240 -2.54 -11.20 14.82
N ASN A 241 -1.30 -11.14 14.38
CA ASN A 241 -0.13 -11.65 15.10
C ASN A 241 0.85 -10.50 15.37
N GLY A 242 1.82 -10.73 16.25
CA GLY A 242 2.85 -9.73 16.56
C GLY A 242 2.35 -8.62 17.47
N SER A 243 2.26 -7.38 16.97
CA SER A 243 1.76 -6.22 17.72
C SER A 243 0.48 -5.63 17.13
N PHE A 244 -0.34 -5.06 17.99
CA PHE A 244 -1.40 -4.15 17.59
C PHE A 244 -1.23 -2.85 18.37
N GLU A 245 -0.96 -1.78 17.67
CA GLU A 245 -0.63 -0.49 18.25
C GLU A 245 -1.52 0.59 17.65
N ALA A 246 -2.27 1.31 18.49
CA ALA A 246 -3.07 2.44 18.06
C ALA A 246 -2.83 3.66 18.96
N TYR A 247 -2.38 4.77 18.37
CA TYR A 247 -1.99 5.99 19.08
C TYR A 247 -2.74 7.23 18.56
N GLY A 248 -2.99 8.17 19.48
CA GLY A 248 -3.40 9.55 19.20
C GLY A 248 -4.86 9.76 18.77
N GLY A 249 -5.09 10.43 17.64
CA GLY A 249 -6.37 10.96 17.16
C GLY A 249 -7.35 9.93 16.58
N LEU A 250 -7.69 8.87 17.31
CA LEU A 250 -8.60 7.80 16.84
C LEU A 250 -9.98 7.88 17.51
N SER A 251 -11.05 8.16 16.75
CA SER A 251 -12.44 8.27 17.26
C SER A 251 -13.20 6.95 17.27
N SER A 252 -12.88 6.06 16.35
CA SER A 252 -13.48 4.73 16.25
C SER A 252 -12.46 3.71 15.80
N LEU A 253 -12.54 2.52 16.38
CA LEU A 253 -11.73 1.37 16.04
C LEU A 253 -12.60 0.11 16.06
N SER A 254 -12.78 -0.50 14.90
CA SER A 254 -13.61 -1.71 14.73
C SER A 254 -12.77 -2.87 14.22
N LEU A 255 -12.70 -3.95 15.01
CA LEU A 255 -12.01 -5.21 14.71
C LEU A 255 -13.03 -6.36 14.70
N GLY A 256 -14.03 -6.23 13.83
CA GLY A 256 -15.29 -6.97 13.89
C GLY A 256 -15.18 -8.49 13.73
N SER A 257 -14.09 -9.02 13.19
CA SER A 257 -13.96 -10.47 12.93
C SER A 257 -12.76 -11.14 13.61
N LEU A 258 -12.04 -10.42 14.49
CA LEU A 258 -10.72 -10.85 14.94
C LEU A 258 -10.77 -12.09 15.84
N GLY A 259 -11.84 -12.28 16.64
CA GLY A 259 -12.02 -13.52 17.40
C GLY A 259 -10.87 -13.82 18.37
N ASN A 260 -9.85 -14.56 17.96
CA ASN A 260 -8.68 -14.87 18.76
C ASN A 260 -7.43 -14.20 18.19
N THR A 261 -6.63 -13.57 19.05
CA THR A 261 -5.39 -12.92 18.64
C THR A 261 -4.23 -13.28 19.56
N THR A 262 -3.05 -13.45 18.97
CA THR A 262 -1.80 -13.57 19.74
C THR A 262 -1.08 -12.22 19.88
N ALA A 263 -1.57 -11.20 19.18
CA ALA A 263 -0.92 -9.91 19.13
C ALA A 263 -0.95 -9.20 20.49
N ARG A 264 0.16 -8.54 20.82
CA ARG A 264 0.23 -7.63 21.97
C ARG A 264 -0.48 -6.34 21.59
N THR A 265 -1.59 -6.04 22.25
CA THR A 265 -2.40 -4.87 21.94
C THR A 265 -2.10 -3.71 22.88
N THR A 266 -1.82 -2.54 22.31
CA THR A 266 -1.66 -1.25 22.99
C THR A 266 -2.52 -0.21 22.29
N LEU A 267 -3.51 0.34 23.01
CA LEU A 267 -4.31 1.48 22.56
C LEU A 267 -3.99 2.66 23.48
N ASN A 268 -3.56 3.79 22.92
CA ASN A 268 -3.29 5.02 23.67
C ASN A 268 -3.81 6.23 22.89
N THR A 269 -5.04 6.64 23.18
CA THR A 269 -5.76 7.65 22.38
C THR A 269 -5.97 8.96 23.14
N ASP A 270 -5.72 10.08 22.47
CA ASP A 270 -5.88 11.43 23.03
C ASP A 270 -7.31 11.96 22.88
N THR A 271 -8.09 11.30 22.01
CA THR A 271 -9.49 11.59 21.71
C THR A 271 -10.41 10.47 22.22
N PRO A 272 -11.69 10.75 22.52
CA PRO A 272 -12.61 9.72 23.03
C PRO A 272 -12.87 8.57 22.04
N LEU A 273 -12.22 7.42 22.25
CA LEU A 273 -12.28 6.25 21.40
C LEU A 273 -13.57 5.43 21.58
N ALA A 274 -14.22 5.06 20.48
CA ALA A 274 -15.21 3.98 20.42
C ALA A 274 -14.56 2.70 19.86
N PHE A 275 -14.35 1.71 20.73
CA PHE A 275 -13.75 0.43 20.36
C PHE A 275 -14.81 -0.66 20.21
N TYR A 276 -14.85 -1.30 19.04
CA TYR A 276 -15.73 -2.42 18.71
C TYR A 276 -14.87 -3.63 18.37
N SER A 277 -15.09 -4.76 19.04
CA SER A 277 -14.25 -5.93 18.83
C SER A 277 -15.00 -7.23 19.09
N THR A 278 -14.59 -8.28 18.39
CA THR A 278 -14.99 -9.66 18.68
C THR A 278 -13.86 -10.46 19.33
N ILE A 279 -12.81 -9.79 19.83
CA ILE A 279 -11.70 -10.44 20.55
C ILE A 279 -12.24 -11.19 21.78
N GLN A 280 -12.01 -12.49 21.82
CA GLN A 280 -12.31 -13.42 22.91
C GLN A 280 -11.04 -13.75 23.71
N THR A 281 -9.90 -13.89 23.02
CA THR A 281 -8.60 -14.16 23.64
C THR A 281 -7.53 -13.25 23.05
N ALA A 282 -6.67 -12.72 23.93
CA ALA A 282 -5.51 -11.89 23.59
C ALA A 282 -4.36 -12.22 24.55
N GLN A 283 -3.12 -12.11 24.10
CA GLN A 283 -1.95 -12.32 24.96
C GLN A 283 -1.81 -11.19 25.99
N HIS A 284 -1.88 -9.94 25.52
CA HIS A 284 -1.85 -8.73 26.33
C HIS A 284 -2.76 -7.67 25.69
N PHE A 285 -3.48 -6.93 26.52
CA PHE A 285 -4.41 -5.90 26.06
C PHE A 285 -4.34 -4.68 26.98
N TYR A 286 -3.62 -3.65 26.53
CA TYR A 286 -3.44 -2.39 27.26
C TYR A 286 -4.25 -1.29 26.59
N VAL A 287 -5.06 -0.57 27.37
CA VAL A 287 -5.88 0.54 26.88
C VAL A 287 -5.73 1.74 27.78
N TRP A 288 -5.11 2.78 27.24
CA TRP A 288 -4.79 4.03 27.91
C TRP A 288 -5.45 5.19 27.14
N GLY A 289 -5.69 6.30 27.83
CA GLY A 289 -6.30 7.49 27.24
C GLY A 289 -7.83 7.56 27.43
N LYS A 290 -8.51 8.31 26.55
CA LYS A 290 -9.93 8.63 26.69
C LYS A 290 -10.80 7.56 26.01
N LEU A 291 -11.49 6.75 26.79
CA LEU A 291 -12.49 5.80 26.26
C LEU A 291 -13.89 6.39 26.30
N ARG A 292 -14.54 6.45 25.14
CA ARG A 292 -15.97 6.78 25.01
C ARG A 292 -16.85 5.55 25.16
N ARG A 293 -16.47 4.47 24.47
CA ARG A 293 -17.28 3.24 24.41
C ARG A 293 -16.39 2.03 24.14
N PHE A 294 -16.66 0.93 24.84
CA PHE A 294 -16.06 -0.37 24.59
C PHE A 294 -17.18 -1.39 24.37
N VAL A 295 -17.24 -1.98 23.18
CA VAL A 295 -18.20 -3.05 22.86
C VAL A 295 -17.43 -4.28 22.44
N SER A 296 -17.46 -5.31 23.29
CA SER A 296 -17.08 -6.67 22.91
C SER A 296 -18.34 -7.44 22.55
N HIS A 297 -18.44 -7.91 21.30
CA HIS A 297 -19.49 -8.84 20.90
C HIS A 297 -18.90 -10.23 20.86
N VAL A 298 -19.05 -10.98 21.95
CA VAL A 298 -18.77 -12.43 21.93
C VAL A 298 -20.04 -13.08 21.38
N PRO A 299 -20.02 -13.68 20.17
CA PRO A 299 -21.16 -14.45 19.70
C PRO A 299 -21.47 -15.52 20.72
N ASN A 300 -22.69 -15.54 21.23
CA ASN A 300 -23.11 -16.51 22.24
C ASN A 300 -22.99 -17.92 21.62
N PRO A 301 -22.10 -18.80 22.10
CA PRO A 301 -21.76 -20.05 21.41
C PRO A 301 -22.85 -21.14 21.50
N GLY A 302 -24.10 -20.77 21.78
CA GLY A 302 -25.18 -21.72 22.03
C GLY A 302 -26.53 -21.20 21.62
N ILE A 303 -26.81 -21.20 20.30
CA ILE A 303 -28.09 -21.63 19.71
C ILE A 303 -27.74 -22.18 18.31
N ALA A 304 -27.60 -23.51 18.21
CA ALA A 304 -27.65 -24.28 16.97
C ALA A 304 -28.72 -25.35 17.15
#